data_AF-V5GHN6-F1
#
_entry.id   AF-V5GHN6-F1
#
_cell.length_a   1.000
_cell.length_b   1.000
_cell.length_c   1.000
_cell.angle_alpha   90.00
_cell.angle_beta   90.00
_cell.angle_gamma   90.00
#
_symmetry.space_group_name_H-M   'P 1'
#
loop_
_entity.id
_entity.type
_entity.pdbx_description
1 polymer ?
#
loop_
_entity_poly.entity_id
_entity_poly.type
_entity_poly.pdbx_seq_one_letter_code
_entity_poly.pdbx_strand_id
1 'polypeptide(L)'
;MNSGLSWCTTIVATSLALRIVVTLPLAVYQSHIIARLANLDKEIAQIAHELRGETARAVRMYNLDEKQAKYLYRRSLKKQINNLIVRDNCHPFKSSLVIWFQLPLWIGLSVALRNMAYMMPYQDMAAQALFLELSVGGALWFPNLTLPDPSFRDACAPRNHQPPEHCSFTRCNITKQLTKVRKVLTYTLRGMSVLMIPIASIMPTDVTLYWLCSSGFALGQNLLMINPKFRRACRIPRTANESQTPFRDLLDRLKKRFEFNKTGT
;
A
#
# COMPACT_ATOMS: atom_id res chain seq x y z
N MET A 1 -4.34 -6.42 33.69
CA MET A 1 -3.40 -5.27 33.75
C MET A 1 -4.11 -4.12 33.06
N ASN A 2 -4.81 -3.27 33.83
CA ASN A 2 -5.51 -2.13 33.28
C ASN A 2 -4.50 -0.98 33.22
N SER A 3 -4.03 -0.65 32.02
CA SER A 3 -3.00 0.37 31.80
C SER A 3 -3.42 1.78 32.23
N GLY A 4 -4.64 1.97 32.77
CA GLY A 4 -5.21 3.28 33.13
C GLY A 4 -5.42 4.22 31.93
N LEU A 5 -5.10 3.76 30.72
CA LEU A 5 -5.19 4.53 29.49
C LEU A 5 -6.61 4.44 28.93
N SER A 6 -7.12 5.57 28.42
CA SER A 6 -8.35 5.61 27.63
C SER A 6 -8.27 4.61 26.46
N TRP A 7 -9.39 3.96 26.17
CA TRP A 7 -9.52 3.01 25.05
C TRP A 7 -9.06 3.60 23.72
N CYS A 8 -9.32 4.89 23.48
CA CYS A 8 -8.79 5.60 22.32
C CYS A 8 -7.26 5.48 22.24
N THR A 9 -6.56 5.80 23.33
CA THR A 9 -5.09 5.74 23.37
C THR A 9 -4.59 4.30 23.22
N THR A 10 -5.26 3.33 23.82
CA THR A 10 -4.92 1.91 23.71
C THR A 10 -5.04 1.41 22.27
N ILE A 11 -6.10 1.79 21.55
CA ILE A 11 -6.28 1.45 20.13
C ILE A 11 -5.15 2.05 19.29
N VAL A 12 -4.85 3.33 19.47
CA VAL A 12 -3.76 4.01 18.73
C VAL A 12 -2.41 3.37 19.03
N ALA A 13 -2.09 3.17 20.31
CA ALA A 13 -0.82 2.61 20.75
C ALA A 13 -0.62 1.18 20.27
N THR A 14 -1.65 0.33 20.37
CA THR A 14 -1.61 -1.07 19.90
C THR A 14 -1.43 -1.11 18.39
N SER A 15 -2.16 -0.26 17.65
CA SER A 15 -2.04 -0.15 16.20
C SER A 15 -0.64 0.26 15.77
N LEU A 16 -0.06 1.25 16.45
CA LEU A 16 1.30 1.72 16.19
C LEU A 16 2.34 0.66 16.55
N ALA A 17 2.20 0.00 17.68
CA ALA A 17 3.10 -1.05 18.13
C ALA A 17 3.13 -2.22 17.13
N LEU A 18 1.97 -2.73 16.72
CA LEU A 18 1.87 -3.79 15.71
C LEU A 18 2.53 -3.39 14.39
N ARG A 19 2.32 -2.14 13.96
CA ARG A 19 2.90 -1.60 12.74
C ARG A 19 4.42 -1.44 12.82
N ILE A 20 4.97 -1.02 13.95
CA ILE A 20 6.41 -0.87 14.16
C ILE A 20 7.09 -2.25 14.30
N VAL A 21 6.49 -3.18 15.03
CA VAL A 21 7.09 -4.49 15.31
C VAL A 21 7.00 -5.42 14.11
N VAL A 22 5.85 -5.46 13.44
CA VAL A 22 5.59 -6.41 12.35
C VAL A 22 5.80 -5.77 10.99
N THR A 23 5.09 -4.67 10.71
CA THR A 23 5.03 -4.12 9.35
C THR A 23 6.32 -3.42 8.94
N LEU A 24 6.97 -2.67 9.84
CA LEU A 24 8.15 -1.88 9.49
C LEU A 24 9.36 -2.75 9.08
N PRO A 25 9.77 -3.80 9.81
CA PRO A 25 10.87 -4.67 9.38
C PRO A 25 10.56 -5.40 8.07
N LEU A 26 9.32 -5.87 7.90
CA LEU A 26 8.87 -6.49 6.65
C LEU A 26 8.92 -5.50 5.47
N ALA A 27 8.57 -4.23 5.71
CA ALA A 27 8.66 -3.19 4.69
C ALA A 27 10.10 -2.83 4.31
N VAL A 28 11.03 -2.87 5.28
CA VAL A 28 12.48 -2.72 5.01
C VAL A 28 12.96 -3.88 4.14
N TYR A 29 12.57 -5.11 4.46
CA TYR A 29 12.91 -6.30 3.68
C TYR A 29 12.32 -6.26 2.27
N GLN A 30 11.05 -5.88 2.13
CA GLN A 30 10.41 -5.64 0.84
C GLN A 30 11.20 -4.63 0.02
N SER A 31 11.63 -3.52 0.63
CA SER A 31 12.40 -2.47 -0.03
C SER A 31 13.78 -2.94 -0.50
N HIS A 32 14.42 -3.88 0.21
CA HIS A 32 15.67 -4.51 -0.25
C HIS A 32 15.44 -5.30 -1.55
N ILE A 33 14.40 -6.12 -1.59
CA ILE A 33 14.10 -6.97 -2.76
C ILE A 33 13.73 -6.11 -3.97
N ILE A 34 12.90 -5.09 -3.76
CA ILE A 34 12.53 -4.15 -4.83
C ILE A 34 13.77 -3.42 -5.36
N ALA A 35 14.67 -2.99 -4.47
CA ALA A 35 15.92 -2.34 -4.90
C ALA A 35 16.83 -3.29 -5.69
N ARG A 36 16.97 -4.56 -5.29
CA ARG A 36 17.72 -5.58 -6.03
C ARG A 36 17.12 -5.83 -7.42
N LEU A 37 15.81 -6.01 -7.50
CA LEU A 37 15.10 -6.17 -8.77
C LEU A 37 15.30 -4.97 -9.69
N ALA A 38 15.23 -3.75 -9.17
CA ALA A 38 15.45 -2.53 -9.95
C ALA A 38 16.89 -2.40 -10.48
N ASN A 39 17.88 -2.99 -9.79
CA ASN A 39 19.25 -3.00 -10.26
C ASN A 39 19.50 -4.07 -11.33
N LEU A 40 18.80 -5.22 -11.24
CA LEU A 40 18.82 -6.27 -12.25
C LEU A 40 18.27 -5.82 -13.61
N ASP A 41 17.36 -4.83 -13.64
CA ASP A 41 16.79 -4.32 -14.89
C ASP A 41 17.85 -3.95 -15.95
N LYS A 42 19.02 -3.44 -15.51
CA LYS A 42 20.14 -3.11 -16.41
C LYS A 42 20.79 -4.36 -17.02
N GLU A 43 21.08 -5.37 -16.21
CA GLU A 43 21.67 -6.64 -16.65
C GLU A 43 20.70 -7.41 -17.56
N ILE A 44 19.40 -7.41 -17.21
CA ILE A 44 18.35 -7.98 -18.05
C ILE A 44 18.29 -7.28 -19.42
N ALA A 45 18.46 -5.95 -19.47
CA ALA A 45 18.48 -5.21 -20.73
C ALA A 45 19.69 -5.58 -21.61
N GLN A 46 20.87 -5.80 -21.01
CA GLN A 46 22.07 -6.24 -21.72
C GLN A 46 21.89 -7.65 -22.29
N ILE A 47 21.42 -8.61 -21.47
CA ILE A 47 21.13 -9.98 -21.91
C ILE A 47 20.07 -10.00 -23.00
N ALA A 48 19.04 -9.16 -22.89
CA ALA A 48 18.02 -9.06 -23.93
C ALA A 48 18.59 -8.56 -25.26
N HIS A 49 19.58 -7.66 -25.23
CA HIS A 49 20.25 -7.19 -26.44
C HIS A 49 21.10 -8.29 -27.09
N GLU A 50 21.90 -9.01 -26.30
CA GLU A 50 22.73 -10.13 -26.77
C GLU A 50 21.87 -11.25 -27.36
N LEU A 51 20.81 -11.65 -26.64
CA LEU A 51 19.91 -12.73 -27.05
C LEU A 51 19.14 -12.40 -28.34
N ARG A 52 18.85 -11.12 -28.61
CA ARG A 52 18.28 -10.71 -29.91
C ARG A 52 19.25 -10.97 -31.05
N GLY A 53 20.54 -10.69 -30.86
CA GLY A 53 21.59 -10.98 -31.83
C GLY A 53 21.72 -12.47 -32.10
N GLU A 54 21.75 -13.29 -31.05
CA GLU A 54 21.79 -14.76 -31.16
C GLU A 54 20.56 -15.32 -31.88
N THR A 55 19.36 -14.83 -31.53
CA THR A 55 18.11 -15.26 -32.16
C THR A 55 18.11 -14.90 -33.65
N ALA A 56 18.58 -13.70 -34.01
CA ALA A 56 18.67 -13.28 -35.41
C ALA A 56 19.63 -14.16 -36.23
N ARG A 57 20.75 -14.58 -35.63
CA ARG A 57 21.67 -15.55 -36.26
C ARG A 57 21.03 -16.92 -36.41
N ALA A 58 20.34 -17.42 -35.38
CA ALA A 58 19.66 -18.70 -35.42
C ALA A 58 18.54 -18.75 -36.48
N VAL A 59 17.79 -17.67 -36.66
CA VAL A 59 16.78 -17.55 -37.73
C VAL A 59 17.42 -17.72 -39.10
N ARG A 60 18.58 -17.11 -39.35
CA ARG A 60 19.29 -17.22 -40.63
C ARG A 60 19.89 -18.61 -40.88
N MET A 61 20.45 -19.24 -39.85
CA MET A 61 21.10 -20.55 -40.00
C MET A 61 20.11 -21.70 -40.15
N TYR A 62 19.00 -21.66 -39.40
CA TYR A 62 18.03 -22.76 -39.32
C TYR A 62 16.71 -22.47 -40.05
N ASN A 63 16.60 -21.36 -40.78
CA ASN A 63 15.37 -20.90 -41.46
C ASN A 63 14.12 -21.00 -40.56
N LEU A 64 14.24 -20.51 -39.33
CA LEU A 64 13.16 -20.58 -38.35
C LEU A 64 12.01 -19.64 -38.73
N ASP A 65 10.78 -20.14 -38.58
CA ASP A 65 9.58 -19.31 -38.66
C ASP A 65 9.57 -18.23 -37.56
N GLU A 66 8.94 -17.08 -37.84
CA GLU A 66 8.92 -15.92 -36.94
C GLU A 66 8.30 -16.26 -35.58
N LYS A 67 7.24 -17.10 -35.58
CA LYS A 67 6.59 -17.54 -34.34
C LYS A 67 7.54 -18.39 -33.49
N GLN A 68 8.30 -19.28 -34.12
CA GLN A 68 9.25 -20.14 -33.44
C GLN A 68 10.41 -19.32 -32.86
N ALA A 69 10.95 -18.37 -33.64
CA ALA A 69 12.00 -17.47 -33.19
C ALA A 69 11.57 -16.64 -31.96
N LYS A 70 10.35 -16.09 -31.99
CA LYS A 70 9.80 -15.31 -30.87
C LYS A 70 9.55 -16.17 -29.64
N TYR A 71 9.08 -17.40 -29.81
CA TYR A 71 8.90 -18.36 -28.72
C TYR A 71 10.24 -18.70 -28.08
N LEU A 72 11.26 -19.04 -28.88
CA LEU A 72 12.61 -19.38 -28.40
C LEU A 72 13.25 -18.21 -27.65
N TYR A 73 13.19 -16.99 -28.22
CA TYR A 73 13.68 -15.78 -27.57
C TYR A 73 13.01 -15.57 -26.20
N ARG A 74 11.68 -15.65 -26.13
CA ARG A 74 10.94 -15.48 -24.87
C ARG A 74 11.29 -16.56 -23.84
N ARG A 75 11.45 -17.81 -24.29
CA ARG A 75 11.81 -18.95 -23.42
C ARG A 75 13.22 -18.78 -22.85
N SER A 76 14.20 -18.45 -23.69
CA SER A 76 15.58 -18.22 -23.27
C SER A 76 15.70 -16.99 -22.38
N LEU A 77 15.05 -15.87 -22.72
CA LEU A 77 15.04 -14.67 -21.89
C LEU A 77 14.44 -14.95 -20.51
N LYS A 78 13.31 -15.67 -20.45
CA LYS A 78 12.69 -16.07 -19.17
C LYS A 78 13.63 -16.94 -18.34
N LYS A 79 14.35 -17.87 -18.97
CA LYS A 79 15.34 -18.72 -18.28
C LYS A 79 16.47 -17.88 -17.67
N GLN A 80 17.04 -16.95 -18.44
CA GLN A 80 18.09 -16.05 -17.96
C GLN A 80 17.62 -15.16 -16.80
N ILE A 81 16.43 -14.55 -16.94
CA ILE A 81 15.83 -13.75 -15.85
C ILE A 81 15.64 -14.60 -14.59
N ASN A 82 15.17 -15.84 -14.73
CA ASN A 82 14.96 -16.72 -13.57
C ASN A 82 16.30 -17.08 -12.89
N ASN A 83 17.34 -17.35 -13.67
CA ASN A 83 18.68 -17.62 -13.14
C ASN A 83 19.22 -16.42 -12.36
N LEU A 84 19.05 -15.20 -12.87
CA LEU A 84 19.44 -13.97 -12.17
C LEU A 84 18.66 -13.78 -10.86
N ILE A 85 17.35 -14.02 -10.88
CA ILE A 85 16.50 -13.92 -9.69
C ILE A 85 16.93 -14.92 -8.61
N VAL A 86 17.32 -16.14 -9.02
CA VAL A 86 17.83 -17.18 -8.11
C VAL A 86 19.22 -16.79 -7.58
N ARG A 87 20.14 -16.33 -8.43
CA ARG A 87 21.49 -15.87 -8.06
C ARG A 87 21.44 -14.78 -6.99
N ASP A 88 20.59 -13.78 -7.19
CA ASP A 88 20.50 -12.60 -6.30
C ASP A 88 19.45 -12.77 -5.17
N ASN A 89 18.77 -13.92 -5.15
CA ASN A 89 17.76 -14.32 -4.19
C ASN A 89 16.60 -13.30 -4.04
N CYS A 90 16.19 -12.67 -5.13
CA CYS A 90 15.27 -11.52 -5.14
C CYS A 90 13.89 -11.86 -5.72
N HIS A 91 13.36 -13.05 -5.42
CA HIS A 91 12.10 -13.52 -5.99
C HIS A 91 10.95 -12.53 -5.75
N PRO A 92 10.13 -12.17 -6.77
CA PRO A 92 9.09 -11.16 -6.65
C PRO A 92 8.05 -11.49 -5.58
N PHE A 93 7.81 -12.78 -5.29
CA PHE A 93 6.93 -13.19 -4.19
C PHE A 93 7.41 -12.71 -2.82
N LYS A 94 8.72 -12.64 -2.58
CA LYS A 94 9.26 -12.10 -1.32
C LYS A 94 8.94 -10.61 -1.17
N SER A 95 8.77 -9.88 -2.29
CA SER A 95 8.37 -8.47 -2.26
C SER A 95 6.89 -8.26 -1.92
N SER A 96 6.05 -9.29 -2.02
CA SER A 96 4.63 -9.20 -1.64
C SER A 96 4.34 -9.61 -0.20
N LEU A 97 5.35 -10.03 0.58
CA LEU A 97 5.20 -10.48 1.98
C LEU A 97 4.42 -9.51 2.86
N VAL A 98 4.69 -8.21 2.76
CA VAL A 98 3.98 -7.20 3.58
C VAL A 98 2.47 -7.29 3.37
N ILE A 99 1.99 -7.52 2.14
CA ILE A 99 0.54 -7.63 1.86
C ILE A 99 -0.06 -8.84 2.58
N TRP A 100 0.65 -9.97 2.58
CA TRP A 100 0.19 -11.22 3.18
C TRP A 100 0.10 -11.18 4.70
N PHE A 101 0.92 -10.38 5.36
CA PHE A 101 0.83 -10.17 6.81
C PHE A 101 -0.09 -9.00 7.17
N GLN A 102 -0.07 -7.94 6.38
CA GLN A 102 -0.81 -6.73 6.65
C GLN A 102 -2.32 -6.91 6.45
N LEU A 103 -2.76 -7.66 5.43
CA LEU A 103 -4.19 -7.87 5.17
C LEU A 103 -4.87 -8.69 6.28
N PRO A 104 -4.37 -9.87 6.70
CA PRO A 104 -4.98 -10.62 7.79
C PRO A 104 -4.96 -9.86 9.12
N LEU A 105 -3.85 -9.19 9.45
CA LEU A 105 -3.77 -8.36 10.65
C LEU A 105 -4.80 -7.22 10.60
N TRP A 106 -4.96 -6.59 9.44
CA TRP A 106 -5.92 -5.51 9.26
C TRP A 106 -7.37 -5.98 9.39
N ILE A 107 -7.72 -7.11 8.79
CA ILE A 107 -9.05 -7.72 8.92
C ILE A 107 -9.29 -8.16 10.37
N GLY A 108 -8.35 -8.89 10.97
CA GLY A 108 -8.48 -9.45 12.31
C GLY A 108 -8.68 -8.37 13.38
N LEU A 109 -7.89 -7.30 13.34
CA LEU A 109 -8.05 -6.19 14.28
C LEU A 109 -9.36 -5.40 14.05
N SER A 110 -9.79 -5.25 12.79
CA SER A 110 -11.07 -4.62 12.47
C SER A 110 -12.26 -5.43 13.00
N VAL A 111 -12.22 -6.75 12.84
CA VAL A 111 -13.26 -7.66 13.35
C VAL A 111 -13.24 -7.69 14.87
N ALA A 112 -12.06 -7.72 15.50
CA ALA A 112 -11.94 -7.67 16.95
C ALA A 112 -12.58 -6.39 17.53
N LEU A 113 -12.20 -5.21 17.01
CA LEU A 113 -12.78 -3.92 17.41
C LEU A 113 -14.30 -3.90 17.20
N ARG A 114 -14.76 -4.28 16.01
CA ARG A 114 -16.19 -4.38 15.69
C ARG A 114 -16.95 -5.31 16.65
N ASN A 115 -16.37 -6.46 17.00
CA ASN A 115 -16.99 -7.41 17.92
C ASN A 115 -17.05 -6.86 19.34
N MET A 116 -16.06 -6.09 19.78
CA MET A 116 -16.10 -5.38 21.06
C MET A 116 -17.19 -4.30 21.08
N ALA A 117 -17.33 -3.53 20.00
CA ALA A 117 -18.36 -2.48 19.88
C ALA A 117 -19.80 -3.03 19.80
N TYR A 118 -20.00 -4.23 19.24
CA TYR A 118 -21.32 -4.88 19.13
C TYR A 118 -21.57 -6.01 20.13
N MET A 119 -20.67 -6.24 21.10
CA MET A 119 -20.77 -7.32 22.08
C MET A 119 -20.98 -8.71 21.44
N MET A 120 -20.25 -9.00 20.36
CA MET A 120 -20.33 -10.27 19.63
C MET A 120 -19.11 -11.17 19.90
N PRO A 121 -19.23 -12.51 19.80
CA PRO A 121 -20.44 -13.28 19.45
C PRO A 121 -21.36 -13.59 20.65
N TYR A 122 -20.87 -13.49 21.89
CA TYR A 122 -21.63 -13.76 23.11
C TYR A 122 -21.74 -12.49 23.95
N GLN A 123 -22.94 -12.24 24.48
CA GLN A 123 -23.25 -11.06 25.30
C GLN A 123 -23.09 -11.36 26.79
N ASP A 124 -21.87 -11.74 27.19
CA ASP A 124 -21.57 -12.02 28.59
C ASP A 124 -21.40 -10.73 29.41
N MET A 125 -21.44 -10.84 30.74
CA MET A 125 -21.20 -9.72 31.66
C MET A 125 -19.85 -9.01 31.39
N ALA A 126 -18.84 -9.76 30.96
CA ALA A 126 -17.54 -9.22 30.57
C ALA A 126 -17.61 -8.38 29.28
N ALA A 127 -18.41 -8.80 28.30
CA ALA A 127 -18.62 -8.06 27.06
C ALA A 127 -19.38 -6.75 27.32
N GLN A 128 -20.34 -6.77 28.26
CA GLN A 128 -21.06 -5.57 28.67
C GLN A 128 -20.15 -4.57 29.41
N ALA A 129 -19.28 -5.06 30.30
CA ALA A 129 -18.29 -4.21 30.96
C ALA A 129 -17.35 -3.56 29.93
N LEU A 130 -16.84 -4.33 28.98
CA LEU A 130 -15.99 -3.83 27.91
C LEU A 130 -16.70 -2.78 27.03
N PHE A 131 -17.95 -3.01 26.66
CA PHE A 131 -18.76 -2.06 25.88
C PHE A 131 -18.93 -0.73 26.63
N LEU A 132 -19.21 -0.79 27.94
CA LEU A 132 -19.34 0.42 28.77
C LEU A 132 -18.03 1.20 28.81
N GLU A 133 -16.90 0.52 29.03
CA GLU A 133 -15.61 1.19 29.00
C GLU A 133 -15.30 1.81 27.62
N LEU A 134 -15.66 1.14 26.51
CA LEU A 134 -15.48 1.66 25.16
C LEU A 134 -16.38 2.89 24.90
N SER A 135 -17.60 2.87 25.42
CA SER A 135 -18.58 3.94 25.24
C SER A 135 -18.23 5.25 25.95
N VAL A 136 -17.46 5.16 27.04
CA VAL A 136 -16.97 6.32 27.81
C VAL A 136 -15.51 6.64 27.45
N GLY A 137 -14.82 5.70 26.82
CA GLY A 137 -13.39 5.77 26.49
C GLY A 137 -13.02 6.59 25.25
N GLY A 138 -13.95 7.37 24.69
CA GLY A 138 -13.70 8.25 23.55
C GLY A 138 -12.80 9.45 23.87
N ALA A 139 -12.45 10.21 22.84
CA ALA A 139 -11.62 11.41 22.96
C ALA A 139 -11.99 12.42 21.86
N LEU A 140 -11.60 13.69 22.05
CA LEU A 140 -11.85 14.78 21.10
C LEU A 140 -13.35 14.97 20.82
N TRP A 141 -13.79 14.92 19.56
CA TRP A 141 -15.17 15.15 19.13
C TRP A 141 -16.04 13.87 19.07
N PHE A 142 -15.47 12.71 19.39
CA PHE A 142 -16.20 11.43 19.45
C PHE A 142 -16.15 10.88 20.89
N PRO A 143 -17.15 11.20 21.73
CA PRO A 143 -17.16 10.74 23.13
C PRO A 143 -17.40 9.23 23.26
N ASN A 144 -18.10 8.64 22.29
CA ASN A 144 -18.45 7.22 22.29
C ASN A 144 -17.81 6.50 21.10
N LEU A 145 -16.97 5.50 21.37
CA LEU A 145 -16.26 4.72 20.35
C LEU A 145 -17.14 3.64 19.68
N THR A 146 -18.26 3.23 20.28
CA THR A 146 -19.11 2.15 19.78
C THR A 146 -20.13 2.64 18.74
N LEU A 147 -20.33 3.95 18.66
CA LEU A 147 -21.21 4.57 17.67
C LEU A 147 -20.43 5.00 16.43
N PRO A 148 -21.02 4.97 15.23
CA PRO A 148 -20.39 5.55 14.04
C PRO A 148 -20.29 7.07 14.17
N ASP A 149 -19.13 7.62 13.77
CA ASP A 149 -18.81 9.06 13.86
C ASP A 149 -19.90 9.90 13.16
N PRO A 150 -20.62 10.77 13.90
CA PRO A 150 -21.64 11.65 13.34
C PRO A 150 -21.08 12.54 12.23
N SER A 151 -19.88 13.10 12.40
CA SER A 151 -19.28 14.03 11.44
C SER A 151 -18.96 13.36 10.11
N PHE A 152 -18.45 12.13 10.16
CA PHE A 152 -18.14 11.34 8.97
C PHE A 152 -19.40 10.80 8.28
N ARG A 153 -20.40 10.37 9.07
CA ARG A 153 -21.72 9.95 8.56
C ARG A 153 -22.41 11.10 7.83
N ASP A 154 -22.40 12.29 8.42
CA ASP A 154 -23.02 13.48 7.87
C ASP A 154 -22.35 13.99 6.59
N ALA A 155 -21.04 13.80 6.45
CA ALA A 155 -20.28 14.10 5.25
C ALA A 155 -20.49 13.06 4.12
N CYS A 156 -20.78 11.80 4.47
CA CYS A 156 -20.98 10.72 3.49
C CYS A 156 -22.45 10.47 3.11
N ALA A 157 -23.41 10.96 3.91
CA ALA A 157 -24.82 10.90 3.56
C ALA A 157 -25.06 11.70 2.27
N PRO A 158 -25.81 11.17 1.29
CA PRO A 158 -26.20 11.91 0.11
C PRO A 158 -27.21 13.00 0.52
N ARG A 159 -26.72 14.09 1.09
CA ARG A 159 -27.48 15.33 1.23
C ARG A 159 -27.58 15.90 -0.20
N ASN A 160 -28.77 16.34 -0.62
CA ASN A 160 -29.07 16.97 -1.91
C ASN A 160 -28.28 18.27 -2.21
N HIS A 161 -27.17 18.54 -1.52
CA HIS A 161 -26.23 19.57 -1.92
C HIS A 161 -25.28 18.99 -2.97
N GLN A 162 -25.09 19.76 -4.04
CA GLN A 162 -24.17 19.45 -5.12
C GLN A 162 -22.86 18.86 -4.57
N PRO A 163 -22.31 17.80 -5.21
CA PRO A 163 -21.06 17.23 -4.77
C PRO A 163 -20.04 18.37 -4.70
N PRO A 164 -19.37 18.59 -3.55
CA PRO A 164 -18.28 19.54 -3.53
C PRO A 164 -17.27 19.05 -4.55
N GLU A 165 -17.06 19.86 -5.58
CA GLU A 165 -16.05 19.65 -6.64
C GLU A 165 -14.64 19.43 -6.05
N HIS A 166 -14.48 19.70 -4.75
CA HIS A 166 -13.30 19.55 -3.93
C HIS A 166 -13.05 18.16 -3.34
N CYS A 167 -14.02 17.24 -3.34
CA CYS A 167 -13.73 15.82 -3.11
C CYS A 167 -13.15 15.22 -4.40
N SER A 168 -12.10 15.88 -4.90
CA SER A 168 -11.33 15.44 -6.04
C SER A 168 -10.62 14.17 -5.61
N PHE A 169 -11.28 13.04 -5.90
CA PHE A 169 -10.67 11.72 -5.91
C PHE A 169 -9.40 11.86 -6.71
N THR A 170 -8.29 12.03 -5.99
CA THR A 170 -7.08 12.62 -6.54
C THR A 170 -6.63 11.66 -7.64
N ARG A 171 -6.91 12.06 -8.89
CA ARG A 171 -6.73 11.25 -10.10
C ARG A 171 -5.24 11.10 -10.29
N CYS A 172 -4.62 10.20 -9.52
CA CYS A 172 -3.19 9.90 -9.57
C CYS A 172 -2.93 9.20 -10.89
N ASN A 173 -2.91 9.97 -11.97
CA ASN A 173 -2.35 9.58 -13.24
C ASN A 173 -0.83 9.63 -13.05
N ILE A 174 -0.28 8.58 -12.42
CA ILE A 174 1.12 8.23 -12.62
C ILE A 174 1.20 7.73 -14.07
N THR A 175 1.34 8.68 -15.00
CA THR A 175 1.59 8.43 -16.41
C THR A 175 3.02 7.96 -16.57
N LYS A 176 3.22 6.66 -16.39
CA LYS A 176 4.26 5.88 -17.08
C LYS A 176 3.54 4.66 -17.65
N GLN A 177 3.77 4.34 -18.93
CA GLN A 177 3.29 3.16 -19.65
C GLN A 177 3.05 1.97 -18.70
N LEU A 178 1.84 1.84 -18.15
CA LEU A 178 1.53 0.79 -17.18
C LEU A 178 1.25 -0.47 -17.99
N THR A 179 1.91 -1.58 -17.62
CA THR A 179 1.53 -2.90 -18.12
C THR A 179 0.04 -3.15 -17.85
N LYS A 180 -0.64 -3.92 -18.72
CA LYS A 180 -2.10 -4.20 -18.61
C LYS A 180 -2.50 -4.62 -17.18
N VAL A 181 -1.66 -5.41 -16.51
CA VAL A 181 -1.84 -5.85 -15.11
C VAL A 181 -1.84 -4.69 -14.13
N ARG A 182 -0.88 -3.76 -14.22
CA ARG A 182 -0.84 -2.57 -13.35
C ARG A 182 -2.04 -1.67 -13.58
N LYS A 183 -2.52 -1.56 -14.83
CA LYS A 183 -3.73 -0.82 -15.16
C LYS A 183 -4.93 -1.42 -14.43
N VAL A 184 -5.19 -2.72 -14.61
CA VAL A 184 -6.30 -3.42 -13.92
C VAL A 184 -6.20 -3.24 -12.41
N LEU A 185 -5.05 -3.54 -11.82
CA LEU A 185 -4.82 -3.38 -10.38
C LEU A 185 -5.13 -1.97 -9.88
N THR A 186 -4.71 -0.93 -10.62
CA THR A 186 -4.97 0.46 -10.25
C THR A 186 -6.45 0.78 -10.26
N TYR A 187 -7.20 0.34 -11.28
CA TYR A 187 -8.65 0.56 -11.33
C TYR A 187 -9.38 -0.22 -10.24
N THR A 188 -8.96 -1.46 -9.95
CA THR A 188 -9.53 -2.26 -8.85
C THR A 188 -9.31 -1.58 -7.49
N LEU A 189 -8.09 -1.12 -7.20
CA LEU A 189 -7.80 -0.42 -5.94
C LEU A 189 -8.57 0.90 -5.81
N ARG A 190 -8.79 1.61 -6.93
CA ARG A 190 -9.63 2.82 -6.94
C ARG A 190 -11.09 2.50 -6.65
N GLY A 191 -11.65 1.48 -7.30
CA GLY A 191 -13.02 1.02 -7.02
C GLY A 191 -13.21 0.61 -5.56
N MET A 192 -12.24 -0.14 -5.02
CA MET A 192 -12.23 -0.51 -3.61
C MET A 192 -12.17 0.71 -2.69
N SER A 193 -11.39 1.74 -3.03
CA SER A 193 -11.30 2.96 -2.23
C SER A 193 -12.62 3.74 -2.19
N VAL A 194 -13.40 3.74 -3.28
CA VAL A 194 -14.75 4.33 -3.30
C VAL A 194 -15.71 3.51 -2.45
N LEU A 195 -15.66 2.18 -2.56
CA LEU A 195 -16.51 1.27 -1.78
C LEU A 195 -16.24 1.37 -0.27
N MET A 196 -15.01 1.70 0.13
CA MET A 196 -14.63 1.83 1.54
C MET A 196 -15.27 3.03 2.24
N ILE A 197 -15.72 4.04 1.50
CA ILE A 197 -16.36 5.25 2.07
C ILE A 197 -17.70 4.90 2.77
N PRO A 198 -18.69 4.28 2.11
CA PRO A 198 -19.94 3.90 2.78
C PRO A 198 -19.74 2.81 3.83
N ILE A 199 -18.73 1.94 3.69
CA ILE A 199 -18.40 0.95 4.72
C ILE A 199 -17.89 1.66 5.97
N ALA A 200 -16.99 2.64 5.83
CA ALA A 200 -16.49 3.41 6.97
C ALA A 200 -17.60 4.21 7.66
N SER A 201 -18.62 4.68 6.95
CA SER A 201 -19.70 5.48 7.55
C SER A 201 -20.68 4.68 8.42
N ILE A 202 -20.71 3.36 8.27
CA ILE A 202 -21.54 2.46 9.11
C ILE A 202 -20.75 1.77 10.22
N MET A 203 -19.41 1.79 10.15
CA MET A 203 -18.57 1.15 11.17
C MET A 203 -18.50 1.99 12.46
N PRO A 204 -18.34 1.34 13.61
CA PRO A 204 -18.12 2.03 14.88
C PRO A 204 -16.81 2.84 14.85
N THR A 205 -16.75 3.90 15.66
CA THR A 205 -15.65 4.88 15.64
C THR A 205 -14.31 4.26 16.06
N ASP A 206 -14.29 3.24 16.90
CA ASP A 206 -13.07 2.49 17.23
C ASP A 206 -12.39 1.87 15.98
N VAL A 207 -13.16 1.28 15.07
CA VAL A 207 -12.68 0.68 13.83
C VAL A 207 -12.18 1.77 12.87
N THR A 208 -12.92 2.87 12.72
CA THR A 208 -12.52 3.96 11.81
C THR A 208 -11.30 4.73 12.35
N LEU A 209 -11.19 4.91 13.66
CA LEU A 209 -10.00 5.44 14.34
C LEU A 209 -8.78 4.54 14.10
N TYR A 210 -8.96 3.23 14.23
CA TYR A 210 -7.92 2.27 13.89
C TYR A 210 -7.48 2.44 12.43
N TRP A 211 -8.43 2.47 11.48
CA TRP A 211 -8.13 2.63 10.05
C TRP A 211 -7.40 3.94 9.74
N LEU A 212 -7.79 5.04 10.40
CA LEU A 212 -7.13 6.33 10.27
C LEU A 212 -5.68 6.27 10.75
N CYS A 213 -5.43 5.75 11.95
CA CYS A 213 -4.09 5.62 12.52
C CYS A 213 -3.21 4.69 11.68
N SER A 214 -3.77 3.56 11.26
CA SER A 214 -3.16 2.59 10.37
C SER A 214 -2.75 3.19 9.02
N SER A 215 -3.59 4.03 8.43
CA SER A 215 -3.31 4.74 7.16
C SER A 215 -2.28 5.84 7.34
N GLY A 216 -2.36 6.61 8.43
CA GLY A 216 -1.38 7.61 8.82
C GLY A 216 0.01 7.00 9.00
N PHE A 217 0.11 5.86 9.67
CA PHE A 217 1.36 5.12 9.79
C PHE A 217 1.88 4.66 8.42
N ALA A 218 1.02 4.10 7.56
CA ALA A 218 1.43 3.66 6.23
C ALA A 218 1.97 4.83 5.39
N LEU A 219 1.36 6.02 5.48
CA LEU A 219 1.86 7.25 4.86
C LEU A 219 3.22 7.63 5.44
N GLY A 220 3.35 7.68 6.77
CA GLY A 220 4.60 8.00 7.45
C GLY A 220 5.73 7.03 7.10
N GLN A 221 5.44 5.73 7.07
CA GLN A 221 6.36 4.68 6.64
C GLN A 221 6.81 4.89 5.19
N ASN A 222 5.90 5.22 4.28
CA ASN A 222 6.25 5.49 2.89
C ASN A 222 7.17 6.72 2.76
N LEU A 223 6.88 7.80 3.49
CA LEU A 223 7.73 8.99 3.54
C LEU A 223 9.11 8.68 4.14
N LEU A 224 9.16 7.84 5.18
CA LEU A 224 10.40 7.38 5.79
C LEU A 224 11.23 6.54 4.81
N MET A 225 10.60 5.64 4.06
CA MET A 225 11.27 4.79 3.05
C MET A 225 11.78 5.57 1.84
N ILE A 226 11.18 6.72 1.55
CA ILE A 226 11.66 7.63 0.50
C ILE A 226 12.98 8.32 0.91
N ASN A 227 13.22 8.51 2.21
CA ASN A 227 14.42 9.19 2.69
C ASN A 227 15.70 8.37 2.44
N PRO A 228 16.67 8.89 1.65
CA PRO A 228 17.89 8.16 1.33
C PRO A 228 18.72 7.84 2.58
N LYS A 229 18.73 8.71 3.60
CA LYS A 229 19.47 8.47 4.85
C LYS A 229 18.93 7.25 5.59
N PHE A 230 17.61 7.14 5.70
CA PHE A 230 16.96 5.97 6.29
C PHE A 230 17.26 4.70 5.48
N ARG A 231 17.17 4.79 4.15
CA ARG A 231 17.54 3.67 3.27
C ARG A 231 18.99 3.23 3.46
N ARG A 232 19.92 4.18 3.65
CA ARG A 232 21.33 3.88 3.94
C ARG A 232 21.50 3.24 5.32
N ALA A 233 20.82 3.76 6.35
CA ALA A 233 20.85 3.20 7.70
C ALA A 233 20.38 1.73 7.71
N CYS A 234 19.33 1.42 6.94
CA CYS A 234 18.83 0.06 6.76
C CYS A 234 19.63 -0.78 5.74
N ARG A 235 20.74 -0.29 5.18
CA ARG A 235 21.57 -0.99 4.17
C ARG A 235 20.84 -1.40 2.88
N ILE A 236 19.80 -0.67 2.49
CA ILE A 236 19.09 -0.90 1.22
C ILE A 236 20.01 -0.53 0.04
N PRO A 237 20.16 -1.37 -1.01
CA PRO A 237 20.98 -1.05 -2.17
C PRO A 237 20.60 0.28 -2.86
N ARG A 238 21.59 0.98 -3.41
CA ARG A 238 21.33 2.17 -4.25
C ARG A 238 20.69 1.73 -5.56
N THR A 239 19.71 2.50 -6.01
CA THR A 239 19.04 2.29 -7.30
C THR A 239 19.30 3.48 -8.22
N ALA A 240 19.45 3.24 -9.52
CA ALA A 240 19.73 4.31 -10.49
C ALA A 240 18.66 5.42 -10.52
N ASN A 241 17.42 5.10 -10.14
CA ASN A 241 16.30 6.03 -10.11
C ASN A 241 16.12 6.75 -8.76
N GLU A 242 17.08 6.65 -7.83
CA GLU A 242 17.00 7.26 -6.51
C GLU A 242 17.37 8.75 -6.57
N SER A 243 16.43 9.63 -6.23
CA SER A 243 16.68 11.07 -6.13
C SER A 243 17.44 11.41 -4.84
N GLN A 244 18.35 12.38 -4.93
CA GLN A 244 19.10 12.89 -3.79
C GLN A 244 18.25 13.79 -2.87
N THR A 245 17.20 14.43 -3.41
CA THR A 245 16.34 15.39 -2.69
C THR A 245 14.87 15.00 -2.81
N PRO A 246 14.46 13.83 -2.29
CA PRO A 246 13.17 13.28 -2.64
C PRO A 246 11.96 14.07 -2.12
N PHE A 247 12.10 14.76 -0.98
CA PHE A 247 11.03 15.62 -0.45
C PHE A 247 10.83 16.87 -1.31
N ARG A 248 11.91 17.44 -1.86
CA ARG A 248 11.81 18.57 -2.81
C ARG A 248 11.15 18.10 -4.10
N ASP A 249 11.59 16.97 -4.65
CA ASP A 249 10.95 16.38 -5.84
C ASP A 249 9.47 16.06 -5.63
N LEU A 250 9.09 15.64 -4.42
CA LEU A 250 7.69 15.40 -4.08
C LEU A 250 6.91 16.71 -4.05
N LEU A 251 7.45 17.74 -3.39
CA LEU A 251 6.85 19.08 -3.35
C LEU A 251 6.73 19.68 -4.76
N ASP A 252 7.74 19.55 -5.59
CA ASP A 252 7.73 20.05 -6.96
C ASP A 252 6.69 19.31 -7.83
N ARG A 253 6.53 17.99 -7.63
CA ARG A 253 5.44 17.23 -8.27
C ARG A 253 4.07 17.67 -7.79
N LEU A 254 3.92 17.97 -6.50
CA LEU A 254 2.66 18.48 -5.94
C LEU A 254 2.36 19.87 -6.48
N LYS A 255 3.32 20.80 -6.48
CA LYS A 255 3.19 22.15 -7.05
C LYS A 255 2.78 22.10 -8.51
N LYS A 256 3.51 21.35 -9.34
CA LYS A 256 3.17 21.17 -10.77
C LYS A 256 1.76 20.64 -10.97
N ARG A 257 1.30 19.75 -10.08
CA ARG A 257 -0.07 19.21 -10.14
C ARG A 257 -1.13 20.24 -9.77
N PHE A 258 -0.87 21.05 -8.75
CA PHE A 258 -1.78 22.14 -8.36
C PHE A 258 -1.83 23.25 -9.42
N GLU A 259 -0.69 23.58 -10.04
CA GLU A 259 -0.62 24.54 -11.14
C GLU A 259 -1.34 24.04 -12.40
N PHE A 260 -1.15 22.77 -12.78
CA PHE A 260 -1.84 22.17 -13.93
C PHE A 260 -3.37 22.15 -13.76
N ASN A 261 -3.86 21.89 -12.55
CA ASN A 261 -5.29 21.98 -12.25
C ASN A 261 -5.83 23.41 -12.30
N LYS A 262 -4.99 24.43 -12.14
CA LYS A 262 -5.38 25.84 -12.17
C LYS A 262 -5.43 26.42 -13.59
N THR A 263 -4.69 25.82 -14.53
CA THR A 263 -4.67 26.20 -15.96
C THR A 263 -5.61 25.37 -16.84
N GLY A 264 -6.27 24.36 -16.27
CA GLY A 264 -7.16 23.44 -16.98
C GLY A 264 -8.66 23.72 -16.82
N THR A 265 -9.01 24.87 -16.25
CA THR A 265 -10.35 25.47 -16.22
C THR A 265 -10.38 26.66 -17.14
#